data_AF-A0A562V3K2-F1
#
_entry.id   AF-A0A562V3K2-F1
#
_cell.length_a   1.000
_cell.length_b   1.000
_cell.length_c   1.000
_cell.angle_alpha   90.00
_cell.angle_beta   90.00
_cell.angle_gamma   90.00
#
_symmetry.space_group_name_H-M   'P 1'
#
loop_
_entity.id
_entity.type
_entity.pdbx_description
1 polymer ?
#
loop_
_entity_poly.entity_id
_entity_poly.type
_entity_poly.pdbx_seq_one_letter_code
_entity_poly.pdbx_strand_id
1 'polypeptide(L)'
;MEADTTGILTASRLLSHLGGGYGDAAARVEDLTGDTTRMFESTAVGGAWADVVHIIRDYLADSRDSCHDTGNTLAHYVTSVHLADDAGADVLRHAGRQTDEEAPVPGTDAVADEDAPAAGTGETSEPDDPTARED
;
A
#
# COMPACT_ATOMS: atom_id res chain seq x y z
N MET A 1 -32.67 15.74 8.23
CA MET A 1 -31.38 15.73 7.52
C MET A 1 -31.17 14.29 7.11
N GLU A 2 -31.25 13.99 5.82
CA GLU A 2 -31.06 12.64 5.30
C GLU A 2 -29.55 12.36 5.28
N ALA A 3 -29.10 11.31 5.97
CA ALA A 3 -27.69 10.95 5.96
C ALA A 3 -27.33 10.38 4.58
N ASP A 4 -26.24 10.85 3.97
CA ASP A 4 -25.72 10.28 2.73
C ASP A 4 -25.08 8.91 3.01
N THR A 5 -25.93 7.90 3.17
CA THR A 5 -25.50 6.52 3.46
C THR A 5 -24.67 5.93 2.31
N THR A 6 -24.90 6.38 1.07
CA THR A 6 -24.14 5.92 -0.10
C THR A 6 -22.71 6.44 -0.06
N GLY A 7 -22.51 7.72 0.26
CA GLY A 7 -21.17 8.29 0.47
C GLY A 7 -20.42 7.60 1.60
N ILE A 8 -21.11 7.26 2.69
CA ILE A 8 -20.51 6.58 3.84
C ILE A 8 -20.10 5.14 3.54
N LEU A 9 -20.94 4.37 2.84
CA LEU A 9 -20.57 3.02 2.39
C LEU A 9 -19.40 3.05 1.40
N THR A 10 -19.34 4.06 0.52
CA THR A 10 -18.21 4.25 -0.39
C THR A 10 -16.93 4.53 0.39
N ALA A 11 -16.96 5.40 1.39
CA ALA A 11 -15.82 5.67 2.26
C ALA A 11 -15.37 4.42 3.04
N SER A 12 -16.32 3.63 3.56
CA SER A 12 -16.02 2.35 4.22
C SER A 12 -15.26 1.39 3.30
N ARG A 13 -15.68 1.26 2.04
CA ARG A 13 -15.00 0.41 1.04
C ARG A 13 -13.59 0.90 0.73
N LEU A 14 -13.42 2.20 0.54
CA LEU A 14 -12.11 2.80 0.30
C LEU A 14 -11.14 2.53 1.46
N LEU A 15 -11.62 2.63 2.71
CA LEU A 15 -10.82 2.31 3.89
C LEU A 15 -10.47 0.83 3.97
N SER A 16 -11.40 -0.08 3.66
CA SER A 16 -11.09 -1.52 3.60
C SER A 16 -10.03 -1.84 2.55
N HIS A 17 -10.13 -1.21 1.36
CA HIS A 17 -9.13 -1.37 0.30
C HIS A 17 -7.76 -0.81 0.73
N LEU A 18 -7.72 0.38 1.33
CA LEU A 18 -6.50 0.99 1.84
C LEU A 18 -5.86 0.14 2.95
N GLY A 19 -6.67 -0.42 3.84
CA GLY A 19 -6.22 -1.37 4.87
C GLY A 19 -5.56 -2.61 4.26
N GLY A 20 -6.17 -3.20 3.22
CA GLY A 20 -5.55 -4.28 2.45
C GLY A 20 -4.19 -3.89 1.89
N GLY A 21 -4.08 -2.71 1.28
CA GLY A 21 -2.81 -2.18 0.75
C GLY A 21 -1.72 -2.01 1.81
N TYR A 22 -2.06 -1.59 3.03
CA TYR A 22 -1.10 -1.56 4.15
C TYR A 22 -0.66 -2.97 4.57
N GLY A 23 -1.57 -3.95 4.54
CA GLY A 23 -1.24 -5.36 4.79
C GLY A 23 -0.25 -5.92 3.76
N ASP A 24 -0.48 -5.66 2.47
CA ASP A 24 0.41 -6.07 1.39
C ASP A 24 1.79 -5.40 1.50
N ALA A 25 1.81 -4.12 1.85
CA ALA A 25 3.06 -3.38 2.08
C ALA A 25 3.85 -3.99 3.25
N ALA A 26 3.20 -4.38 4.34
CA ALA A 26 3.85 -4.99 5.49
C ALA A 26 4.50 -6.34 5.12
N ALA A 27 3.82 -7.16 4.33
CA ALA A 27 4.36 -8.43 3.82
C ALA A 27 5.60 -8.21 2.93
N ARG A 28 5.54 -7.24 2.01
CA ARG A 28 6.69 -6.91 1.14
C ARG A 28 7.91 -6.42 1.92
N VAL A 29 7.70 -5.66 2.99
CA VAL A 29 8.78 -5.20 3.88
C VAL A 29 9.42 -6.38 4.60
N GLU A 30 8.64 -7.37 5.03
CA GLU A 30 9.15 -8.58 5.67
C GLU A 30 9.99 -9.43 4.71
N ASP A 31 9.53 -9.62 3.47
CA ASP A 31 10.26 -10.34 2.43
C ASP A 31 11.61 -9.66 2.11
N LEU A 32 11.59 -8.34 1.87
CA LEU A 32 12.81 -7.56 1.60
C LEU A 32 13.81 -7.63 2.75
N THR A 33 13.33 -7.72 3.98
CA THR A 33 14.16 -7.81 5.17
C THR A 33 14.90 -9.13 5.24
N GLY A 34 14.22 -10.24 4.93
CA GLY A 34 14.82 -11.56 4.90
C GLY A 34 16.01 -11.63 3.94
N ASP A 35 15.91 -10.97 2.79
CA ASP A 35 16.96 -10.95 1.78
C ASP A 35 18.08 -9.97 2.14
N THR A 36 17.74 -8.75 2.57
CA THR A 36 18.71 -7.69 2.89
C THR A 36 19.55 -8.05 4.12
N THR A 37 18.95 -8.65 5.15
CA THR A 37 19.67 -8.99 6.39
C THR A 37 20.80 -10.00 6.14
N ARG A 38 20.64 -10.89 5.15
CA ARG A 38 21.66 -11.87 4.77
C ARG A 38 22.86 -11.24 4.04
N MET A 39 22.70 -10.02 3.51
CA MET A 39 23.77 -9.32 2.79
C MET A 39 24.71 -8.54 3.73
N PHE A 40 24.32 -8.28 4.98
CA PHE A 40 25.16 -7.54 5.90
C PHE A 40 26.27 -8.42 6.50
N GLU A 41 27.52 -8.04 6.24
CA GLU A 41 28.69 -8.65 6.87
C GLU A 41 28.80 -8.27 8.36
N SER A 42 28.21 -7.16 8.76
CA SER A 42 28.23 -6.62 10.12
C SER A 42 26.91 -6.86 10.85
N THR A 43 27.00 -7.53 12.00
CA THR A 43 25.84 -7.75 12.90
C THR A 43 25.24 -6.46 13.43
N ALA A 44 26.04 -5.40 13.62
CA ALA A 44 25.54 -4.11 14.07
C ALA A 44 24.67 -3.42 13.00
N VAL A 45 25.08 -3.51 11.73
CA VAL A 45 24.30 -2.97 10.60
C VAL A 45 23.04 -3.79 10.39
N GLY A 46 23.15 -5.13 10.46
CA GLY A 46 21.98 -6.02 10.40
C GLY A 46 20.97 -5.77 11.53
N GLY A 47 21.45 -5.51 12.75
CA GLY A 47 20.60 -5.15 13.88
C GLY A 47 19.87 -3.83 13.66
N ALA A 48 20.58 -2.77 13.26
CA ALA A 48 19.96 -1.47 12.98
C ALA A 48 18.95 -1.54 11.82
N TRP A 49 19.21 -2.36 10.80
CA TRP A 49 18.26 -2.61 9.72
C TRP A 49 17.00 -3.33 10.23
N ALA A 50 17.15 -4.37 11.05
CA ALA A 50 16.03 -5.08 11.65
C ALA A 50 15.14 -4.15 12.49
N ASP A 51 15.74 -3.21 13.24
CA ASP A 51 15.00 -2.21 14.02
C ASP A 51 14.17 -1.29 13.11
N VAL A 52 14.76 -0.79 12.01
CA VAL A 52 14.05 0.05 11.03
C VAL A 52 12.87 -0.71 10.41
N VAL A 53 13.07 -1.97 10.05
CA VAL A 53 12.03 -2.83 9.49
C VAL A 53 10.90 -3.02 10.50
N HIS A 54 11.22 -3.30 11.76
CA HIS A 54 10.23 -3.47 12.81
C HIS A 54 9.36 -2.22 12.95
N ILE A 55 9.97 -1.03 12.98
CA ILE A 55 9.24 0.24 13.06
C ILE A 55 8.29 0.42 11.87
N ILE A 56 8.76 0.14 10.65
CA ILE A 56 7.94 0.28 9.44
C ILE A 56 6.77 -0.71 9.49
N ARG A 57 7.02 -1.96 9.86
CA ARG A 57 5.99 -3.00 9.94
C ARG A 57 4.91 -2.65 10.96
N ASP A 58 5.31 -2.18 12.13
CA ASP A 58 4.38 -1.80 13.19
C ASP A 58 3.52 -0.61 12.74
N TYR A 59 4.11 0.40 12.10
CA TYR A 59 3.35 1.52 11.55
C TYR A 59 2.34 1.10 10.47
N LEU A 60 2.72 0.18 9.58
CA LEU A 60 1.83 -0.36 8.56
C LEU A 60 0.68 -1.19 9.17
N ALA A 61 0.98 -2.00 10.19
CA ALA A 61 -0.03 -2.77 10.90
C ALA A 61 -1.03 -1.86 11.63
N ASP A 62 -0.54 -0.83 12.34
CA ASP A 62 -1.39 0.16 13.01
C ASP A 62 -2.27 0.93 12.00
N SER A 63 -1.70 1.29 10.84
CA SER A 63 -2.43 1.98 9.77
C SER A 63 -3.52 1.10 9.16
N ARG A 64 -3.23 -0.19 8.95
CA ARG A 64 -4.21 -1.19 8.51
C ARG A 64 -5.36 -1.30 9.51
N ASP A 65 -5.03 -1.50 10.78
CA ASP A 65 -6.03 -1.73 11.84
C ASP A 65 -6.91 -0.49 12.02
N SER A 66 -6.33 0.71 11.97
CA SER A 66 -7.06 1.99 11.96
C SER A 66 -8.04 2.12 10.78
N CYS A 67 -7.65 1.68 9.58
CA CYS A 67 -8.55 1.67 8.42
C CYS A 67 -9.72 0.69 8.62
N HIS A 68 -9.46 -0.50 9.15
CA HIS A 68 -10.52 -1.49 9.44
C HIS A 68 -11.48 -0.98 10.52
N ASP A 69 -10.98 -0.44 11.62
CA ASP A 69 -11.80 0.08 12.71
C ASP A 69 -12.66 1.26 12.25
N THR A 70 -12.09 2.16 11.46
CA THR A 70 -12.82 3.30 10.89
C THR A 70 -13.88 2.81 9.90
N GLY A 71 -13.55 1.88 9.00
CA GLY A 71 -14.51 1.28 8.07
C GLY A 71 -15.67 0.58 8.78
N ASN A 72 -15.37 -0.24 9.80
CA ASN A 72 -16.37 -0.91 10.62
C ASN A 72 -17.29 0.10 11.33
N THR A 73 -16.72 1.19 11.85
CA THR A 73 -17.50 2.26 12.49
C THR A 73 -18.47 2.92 11.51
N LEU A 74 -18.05 3.17 10.27
CA LEU A 74 -18.92 3.71 9.21
C LEU A 74 -20.04 2.74 8.81
N ALA A 75 -19.72 1.45 8.68
CA ALA A 75 -20.74 0.43 8.39
C ALA A 75 -21.76 0.28 9.51
N HIS A 76 -21.32 0.35 10.77
CA HIS A 76 -22.19 0.36 11.95
C HIS A 76 -23.09 1.60 12.00
N TYR A 77 -22.58 2.78 11.62
CA TYR A 77 -23.37 4.00 11.52
C TYR A 77 -24.51 3.83 10.50
N VAL A 78 -24.19 3.36 9.28
CA VAL A 78 -25.19 3.14 8.23
C VAL A 78 -26.25 2.13 8.68
N THR A 79 -25.84 1.04 9.32
CA THR A 79 -26.76 0.04 9.90
C THR A 79 -27.68 0.67 10.94
N SER A 80 -27.15 1.52 11.81
CA SER A 80 -27.91 2.19 12.88
C SER A 80 -28.93 3.19 12.32
N VAL A 81 -28.57 3.97 11.30
CA VAL A 81 -29.49 4.87 10.60
C VAL A 81 -30.63 4.07 9.97
N HIS A 82 -30.31 2.97 9.30
CA HIS A 82 -31.28 2.11 8.63
C HIS A 82 -32.21 1.33 9.58
N LEU A 83 -31.72 0.92 10.75
CA LEU A 83 -32.53 0.29 11.80
C LEU A 83 -33.44 1.31 12.51
N ALA A 84 -33.06 2.59 12.57
CA ALA A 84 -33.89 3.65 13.13
C ALA A 84 -35.06 4.05 12.20
N ASP A 85 -34.93 3.80 10.89
CA ASP A 85 -35.91 4.21 9.86
C ASP A 85 -36.85 3.08 9.37
N ASP A 86 -36.90 1.91 10.04
CA ASP A 86 -37.79 0.76 9.74
C ASP A 86 -37.71 0.13 8.33
N ALA A 87 -36.87 0.64 7.42
CA ALA A 87 -36.70 0.13 6.03
C ALA A 87 -35.32 -0.48 5.74
N GLY A 88 -34.49 -0.71 6.76
CA GLY A 88 -33.06 -0.95 6.62
C GLY A 88 -32.57 -2.31 6.10
N ALA A 89 -33.41 -3.33 6.07
CA ALA A 89 -32.97 -4.70 5.83
C ALA A 89 -32.57 -5.00 4.36
N ASP A 90 -33.10 -4.24 3.40
CA ASP A 90 -32.84 -4.48 1.97
C ASP A 90 -31.56 -3.81 1.45
N VAL A 91 -31.14 -2.68 2.03
CA VAL A 91 -29.91 -1.98 1.63
C VAL A 91 -28.67 -2.78 2.02
N LEU A 92 -28.66 -3.37 3.22
CA LEU A 92 -27.57 -4.25 3.68
C LEU A 92 -27.45 -5.52 2.81
N ARG A 93 -28.58 -6.04 2.34
CA ARG A 93 -28.60 -7.22 1.44
C ARG A 93 -28.09 -6.91 0.04
N HIS A 94 -28.30 -5.68 -0.45
CA HIS A 94 -27.78 -5.25 -1.75
C HIS A 94 -26.29 -4.88 -1.67
N ALA A 95 -25.88 -4.19 -0.60
CA ALA A 95 -24.48 -3.87 -0.34
C ALA A 95 -23.62 -5.13 -0.12
N GLY A 96 -24.16 -6.14 0.57
CA GLY A 96 -23.51 -7.44 0.78
C GLY A 96 -23.41 -8.32 -0.46
N ARG A 97 -24.38 -8.24 -1.39
CA ARG A 97 -24.32 -8.99 -2.67
C ARG A 97 -23.33 -8.41 -3.67
N GLN A 98 -23.14 -7.09 -3.71
CA GLN A 98 -22.12 -6.49 -4.57
C GLN A 98 -20.69 -6.85 -4.13
N THR A 99 -20.45 -7.11 -2.85
CA THR A 99 -19.15 -7.59 -2.33
C THR A 99 -18.81 -9.02 -2.76
N ASP A 100 -19.79 -9.86 -3.10
CA ASP A 100 -19.56 -11.23 -3.59
C ASP A 100 -19.47 -11.30 -5.14
N GLU A 101 -19.90 -10.25 -5.86
CA GLU A 101 -19.98 -10.21 -7.33
C GLU A 101 -18.95 -9.26 -7.99
N GLU A 102 -17.99 -8.69 -7.25
CA GLU A 102 -16.96 -7.85 -7.88
C GLU A 102 -15.89 -8.71 -8.55
N ALA A 103 -16.05 -8.86 -9.87
CA ALA A 103 -15.12 -9.51 -10.78
C ALA A 103 -13.67 -9.04 -10.58
N PRO A 104 -12.66 -9.90 -10.85
CA PRO A 104 -11.26 -9.50 -10.81
C PRO A 104 -11.05 -8.30 -11.72
N VAL A 105 -10.55 -7.20 -11.16
CA VAL A 105 -10.15 -6.02 -11.93
C VAL A 105 -9.08 -6.46 -12.93
N PRO A 106 -9.31 -6.34 -14.26
CA PRO A 106 -8.28 -6.63 -15.23
C PRO A 106 -7.26 -5.49 -15.19
N GLY A 107 -6.06 -5.74 -14.65
CA GLY A 107 -5.04 -4.69 -14.63
C GLY A 107 -3.77 -4.91 -13.82
N THR A 108 -3.54 -6.10 -13.25
CA THR A 108 -2.25 -6.43 -12.61
C THR A 108 -1.73 -7.74 -13.15
N ASP A 109 -1.28 -7.71 -14.41
CA ASP A 109 -0.41 -8.76 -14.92
C ASP A 109 0.76 -8.12 -15.67
N ALA A 110 1.94 -8.66 -15.38
CA ALA A 110 3.25 -8.37 -15.96
C ALA A 110 3.87 -6.98 -15.68
N VAL A 111 4.53 -6.84 -14.52
CA VAL A 111 5.89 -6.28 -14.57
C VAL A 111 6.78 -7.46 -14.93
N ALA A 112 6.96 -7.64 -16.23
CA ALA A 112 7.92 -8.59 -16.77
C ALA A 112 9.33 -8.14 -16.38
N ASP A 113 10.12 -9.11 -15.92
CA ASP A 113 11.57 -9.17 -16.06
C ASP A 113 12.10 -8.35 -17.24
N GLU A 114 12.91 -7.33 -16.96
CA GLU A 114 14.00 -6.97 -17.86
C GLU A 114 15.31 -7.08 -17.06
N ASP A 115 15.86 -8.28 -17.19
CA ASP A 115 17.23 -8.66 -16.93
C ASP A 115 18.20 -7.59 -17.47
N ALA A 116 19.08 -7.11 -16.60
CA ALA A 116 20.26 -6.36 -17.00
C ALA A 116 21.22 -7.28 -17.79
N PRO A 117 22.04 -6.70 -18.69
CA PRO A 117 23.42 -7.15 -18.72
C PRO A 117 24.39 -6.00 -18.44
N ALA A 118 25.34 -6.29 -17.57
CA ALA A 118 26.45 -5.42 -17.22
C ALA A 118 27.63 -5.52 -18.23
N ALA A 119 28.25 -4.35 -18.44
CA ALA A 119 29.69 -4.07 -18.60
C ALA A 119 30.43 -4.18 -19.96
N GLY A 120 31.09 -3.06 -20.31
CA GLY A 120 32.36 -2.93 -21.07
C GLY A 120 32.21 -2.71 -22.58
N THR A 121 32.84 -1.75 -23.27
CA THR A 121 34.14 -1.05 -23.07
C THR A 121 34.29 0.13 -24.05
N GLY A 122 35.00 1.20 -23.63
CA GLY A 122 35.67 2.20 -24.50
C GLY A 122 34.74 3.19 -25.18
N GLU A 123 34.97 4.50 -25.23
CA GLU A 123 36.23 5.23 -25.32
C GLU A 123 35.99 6.69 -24.88
N THR A 124 37.08 7.29 -24.41
CA THR A 124 37.23 8.62 -23.80
C THR A 124 36.74 9.79 -24.64
N SER A 125 36.13 10.80 -24.00
CA SER A 125 36.37 12.23 -24.32
C SER A 125 35.79 13.15 -23.23
N GLU A 126 36.67 13.56 -22.32
CA GLU A 126 36.73 14.94 -21.78
C GLU A 126 38.21 15.36 -21.97
N PRO A 127 38.61 16.63 -22.05
CA PRO A 127 37.82 17.87 -21.89
C PRO A 127 38.17 18.96 -22.94
N ASP A 128 37.43 20.07 -22.98
CA ASP A 128 37.99 21.36 -23.41
C ASP A 128 37.58 22.46 -22.43
N ASP A 129 38.56 22.85 -21.62
CA ASP A 129 38.57 23.96 -20.66
C ASP A 129 38.84 25.28 -21.39
N PRO A 130 37.93 26.28 -21.35
CA PRO A 130 38.16 27.58 -21.96
C PRO A 130 38.83 28.57 -20.98
N THR A 131 39.98 28.22 -20.42
CA THR A 131 40.81 29.19 -19.67
C THR A 131 42.28 29.20 -20.11
N ALA A 132 42.55 29.68 -21.32
CA ALA A 132 43.91 30.10 -21.71
C ALA A 132 43.91 31.25 -22.75
N ARG A 133 44.12 32.47 -22.21
CA ARG A 133 44.84 33.66 -22.74
C ARG A 133 44.72 34.06 -24.23
N GLU A 134 44.38 35.34 -24.45
CA GLU A 134 45.19 36.26 -25.26
C GLU A 134 45.28 37.64 -24.57
N ASP A 135 46.52 38.11 -24.46
CA ASP A 135 47.12 39.45 -24.20
C ASP A 135 46.38 40.59 -23.47
#